data_AF-A0A650CLB2-F1
#
_entry.id   AF-A0A650CLB2-F1
#
_cell.length_a   1.000
_cell.length_b   1.000
_cell.length_c   1.000
_cell.angle_alpha   90.00
_cell.angle_beta   90.00
_cell.angle_gamma   90.00
#
_symmetry.space_group_name_H-M   'P 1'
#
loop_
_entity.id
_entity.type
_entity.pdbx_description
1 polymer ?
#
loop_
_entity_poly.entity_id
_entity_poly.type
_entity_poly.pdbx_seq_one_letter_code
_entity_poly.pdbx_strand_id
1 'polypeptide(L)'
;MEYPYFDLKSARELLPWLRQKLTEIKRVKYMAEESLIKGDKSAILQYTIQIDKIVKEITEKGIILRDPDIGLVDFPAVINNRPAYLCWKMGEKDIMYWHYAEEGYRGRKRITGEEEILSLT
;
A
#
# COMPACT_ATOMS: atom_id res chain seq x y z
N MET A 1 4.98 14.04 13.57
CA MET A 1 4.11 13.79 12.40
C MET A 1 2.88 13.09 12.91
N GLU A 2 1.75 13.79 12.98
CA GLU A 2 0.45 13.13 13.13
C GLU A 2 0.26 12.26 11.88
N TYR A 3 0.23 10.95 12.06
CA TYR A 3 -0.13 10.04 10.98
C TYR A 3 -1.66 10.09 10.87
N PRO A 4 -2.23 10.64 9.77
CA PRO A 4 -3.67 10.63 9.63
C PRO A 4 -4.12 9.18 9.57
N TYR A 5 -5.06 8.83 10.44
CA TYR A 5 -5.82 7.60 10.30
C TYR A 5 -6.72 7.72 9.06
N PHE A 6 -7.12 6.59 8.50
CA PHE A 6 -7.98 6.49 7.34
C PHE A 6 -9.32 5.91 7.74
N ASP A 7 -10.37 6.47 7.14
CA ASP A 7 -11.63 5.76 7.01
C ASP A 7 -11.72 5.11 5.63
N LEU A 8 -12.79 4.38 5.37
CA LEU A 8 -12.95 3.70 4.10
C LEU A 8 -13.06 4.66 2.91
N LYS A 9 -13.64 5.85 3.12
CA LYS A 9 -13.84 6.81 2.05
C LYS A 9 -12.49 7.40 1.62
N SER A 10 -11.73 7.94 2.57
CA SER A 10 -10.43 8.55 2.28
C SER A 10 -9.42 7.53 1.74
N ALA A 11 -9.43 6.29 2.24
CA ALA A 11 -8.59 5.23 1.67
C ALA A 11 -9.00 4.85 0.24
N ARG A 12 -10.31 4.75 -0.05
CA ARG A 12 -10.84 4.44 -1.39
C ARG A 12 -10.48 5.50 -2.43
N GLU A 13 -10.51 6.77 -2.06
CA GLU A 13 -10.15 7.88 -2.94
C GLU A 13 -8.69 7.78 -3.44
N LEU A 14 -7.81 7.14 -2.67
CA LEU A 14 -6.42 6.93 -3.06
C LEU A 14 -6.19 5.71 -3.95
N LEU A 15 -7.14 4.78 -4.07
CA LEU A 15 -6.94 3.53 -4.82
C LEU A 15 -6.59 3.71 -6.30
N PRO A 16 -7.24 4.61 -7.08
CA PRO A 16 -6.88 4.80 -8.49
C PRO A 16 -5.42 5.22 -8.66
N TRP A 17 -4.98 6.19 -7.85
CA TRP A 17 -3.61 6.66 -7.83
C TRP A 17 -2.63 5.58 -7.34
N LEU A 18 -2.98 4.86 -6.27
CA LEU A 18 -2.14 3.81 -5.72
C LEU A 18 -1.95 2.66 -6.71
N ARG A 19 -3.00 2.28 -7.46
CA ARG A 19 -2.91 1.28 -8.53
C ARG A 19 -1.91 1.69 -9.60
N GLN A 20 -1.90 2.96 -9.98
CA GLN A 20 -0.91 3.50 -10.90
C GLN A 20 0.50 3.35 -10.33
N LYS A 21 0.74 3.76 -9.07
CA LYS A 21 2.06 3.67 -8.43
C LYS A 21 2.60 2.26 -8.29
N LEU A 22 1.76 1.32 -7.90
CA LEU A 22 2.17 -0.08 -7.82
C LEU A 22 2.44 -0.69 -9.20
N THR A 23 1.75 -0.20 -10.26
CA THR A 23 2.05 -0.57 -11.64
C THR A 23 3.40 0.00 -12.10
N GLU A 24 3.71 1.25 -11.71
CA GLU A 24 5.02 1.87 -11.96
C GLU A 24 6.15 1.06 -11.30
N ILE A 25 5.99 0.63 -10.04
CA ILE A 25 6.96 -0.25 -9.36
C ILE A 25 7.21 -1.54 -10.16
N LYS A 26 6.15 -2.24 -10.58
CA LYS A 26 6.28 -3.47 -11.39
C LYS A 26 7.02 -3.23 -12.70
N ARG A 27 6.72 -2.12 -13.37
CA ARG A 27 7.38 -1.75 -14.62
C ARG A 27 8.87 -1.45 -14.42
N VAL A 28 9.21 -0.67 -13.40
CA VAL A 28 10.60 -0.31 -13.06
C VAL A 28 11.40 -1.57 -12.74
N LYS A 29 10.81 -2.51 -11.97
CA LYS A 29 11.41 -3.82 -11.68
C LYS A 29 11.70 -4.62 -12.94
N TYR A 30 10.69 -4.81 -13.79
CA TYR A 30 10.82 -5.56 -15.04
C TYR A 30 11.91 -4.98 -15.96
N MET A 31 11.93 -3.65 -16.12
CA MET A 31 12.94 -2.99 -16.95
C MET A 31 14.35 -3.17 -16.40
N ALA A 32 14.51 -3.15 -15.07
CA ALA A 32 15.81 -3.36 -14.43
C ALA A 32 16.29 -4.81 -14.63
N GLU A 33 15.40 -5.79 -14.45
CA GLU A 33 15.70 -7.22 -14.68
C GLU A 33 16.15 -7.47 -16.12
N GLU A 34 15.42 -6.95 -17.10
CA GLU A 34 15.75 -7.04 -18.53
C GLU A 34 17.11 -6.44 -18.87
N SER A 35 17.43 -5.27 -18.31
CA SER A 35 18.72 -4.61 -18.54
C SER A 35 19.88 -5.37 -17.89
N LEU A 36 19.65 -5.96 -16.71
CA LEU A 36 20.65 -6.78 -16.03
C LEU A 36 20.96 -8.07 -16.79
N ILE A 37 19.95 -8.71 -17.38
CA ILE A 37 20.14 -9.87 -18.27
C ILE A 37 21.02 -9.51 -19.47
N LYS A 38 20.92 -8.26 -19.97
CA LYS A 38 21.75 -7.72 -21.05
C LYS A 38 23.13 -7.25 -20.60
N GLY A 39 23.47 -7.40 -19.31
CA GLY A 39 24.77 -7.05 -18.75
C GLY A 39 24.92 -5.59 -18.32
N ASP A 40 23.86 -4.79 -18.36
CA ASP A 40 23.91 -3.39 -17.91
C ASP A 40 23.74 -3.29 -16.39
N LYS A 41 24.87 -3.16 -15.69
CA LYS A 41 24.89 -3.00 -14.23
C LYS A 41 24.38 -1.64 -13.75
N SER A 42 24.31 -0.62 -14.62
CA SER A 42 23.81 0.71 -14.24
C SER A 42 22.29 0.70 -13.96
N ALA A 43 21.59 -0.33 -14.47
CA ALA A 43 20.19 -0.57 -14.22
C ALA A 43 19.85 -0.70 -12.73
N ILE A 44 20.75 -1.22 -11.90
CA ILE A 44 20.54 -1.32 -10.43
C ILE A 44 20.41 0.08 -9.82
N LEU A 45 21.29 1.01 -10.20
CA LEU A 45 21.25 2.37 -9.66
C LEU A 45 19.98 3.09 -10.11
N GLN A 46 19.61 2.96 -11.39
CA GLN A 46 18.39 3.55 -11.93
C GLN A 46 17.12 2.97 -11.29
N TYR A 47 17.11 1.66 -11.00
CA TYR A 47 16.04 0.98 -10.28
C TYR A 47 15.88 1.57 -8.87
N THR A 48 16.98 1.65 -8.11
CA THR A 48 16.96 2.16 -6.73
C THR A 48 16.41 3.58 -6.66
N ILE A 49 16.87 4.49 -7.53
CA ILE A 49 16.42 5.89 -7.56
C ILE A 49 14.91 5.98 -7.85
N GLN A 50 14.43 5.21 -8.83
CA GLN A 50 13.02 5.27 -9.23
C GLN A 50 12.11 4.64 -8.18
N ILE A 51 12.51 3.50 -7.60
CA ILE A 51 11.74 2.85 -6.54
C ILE A 51 11.69 3.72 -5.29
N ASP A 52 12.82 4.30 -4.86
CA ASP A 52 12.85 5.18 -3.69
C ASP A 52 11.87 6.35 -3.85
N LYS A 53 11.86 6.99 -5.03
CA LYS A 53 10.91 8.05 -5.35
C LYS A 53 9.45 7.59 -5.22
N ILE A 54 9.08 6.45 -5.83
CA ILE A 54 7.69 5.97 -5.80
C ILE A 54 7.28 5.56 -4.39
N VAL A 55 8.14 4.85 -3.66
CA VAL A 55 7.90 4.45 -2.27
C VAL A 55 7.71 5.69 -1.40
N LYS A 56 8.55 6.70 -1.56
CA LYS A 56 8.42 7.98 -0.86
C LYS A 56 7.06 8.63 -1.11
N GLU A 57 6.64 8.75 -2.38
CA GLU A 57 5.32 9.29 -2.73
C GLU A 57 4.15 8.53 -2.06
N ILE A 58 4.25 7.20 -1.93
CA ILE A 58 3.27 6.35 -1.21
C ILE A 58 3.29 6.64 0.29
N THR A 59 4.47 6.62 0.91
CA THR A 59 4.62 6.80 2.35
C THR A 59 4.30 8.22 2.82
N GLU A 60 4.54 9.25 2.00
CA GLU A 60 4.17 10.65 2.27
C GLU A 60 2.66 10.85 2.35
N LYS A 61 1.87 9.95 1.73
CA LYS A 61 0.43 9.92 1.91
C LYS A 61 -0.02 9.13 3.14
N GLY A 62 0.89 8.66 4.00
CA GLY A 62 0.56 7.87 5.18
C GLY A 62 0.23 6.40 4.92
N ILE A 63 0.40 5.93 3.67
CA ILE A 63 0.17 4.53 3.29
C ILE A 63 1.41 3.70 3.63
N ILE A 64 1.22 2.53 4.21
CA ILE A 64 2.30 1.60 4.51
C ILE A 64 2.37 0.56 3.39
N LEU A 65 3.45 0.60 2.59
CA LEU A 65 3.74 -0.42 1.60
C LEU A 65 4.29 -1.68 2.31
N ARG A 66 3.56 -2.79 2.27
CA ARG A 66 3.93 -4.03 2.98
C ARG A 66 4.68 -4.99 2.09
N ASP A 67 4.19 -5.20 0.87
CA ASP A 67 4.81 -6.07 -0.11
C ASP A 67 4.61 -5.47 -1.51
N PRO A 68 5.66 -4.89 -2.13
CA PRO A 68 5.57 -4.27 -3.45
C PRO A 68 5.34 -5.28 -4.58
N ASP A 69 5.73 -6.55 -4.42
CA ASP A 69 5.65 -7.55 -5.48
C ASP A 69 4.21 -7.97 -5.74
N ILE A 70 3.48 -8.23 -4.66
CA ILE A 70 2.04 -8.52 -4.73
C ILE A 70 1.18 -7.24 -4.65
N GLY A 71 1.79 -6.09 -4.40
CA GLY A 71 1.12 -4.80 -4.25
C GLY A 71 0.22 -4.74 -3.01
N LEU A 72 0.70 -5.27 -1.88
CA LEU A 72 0.02 -5.23 -0.59
C LEU A 72 0.36 -3.94 0.15
N VAL A 73 -0.68 -3.26 0.62
CA VAL A 73 -0.55 -2.06 1.44
C VAL A 73 -1.51 -2.09 2.63
N ASP A 74 -1.16 -1.31 3.64
CA ASP A 74 -2.03 -0.99 4.76
C ASP A 74 -2.25 0.52 4.85
N PHE A 75 -3.49 0.91 5.11
CA PHE A 75 -3.87 2.26 5.51
C PHE A 75 -4.07 2.25 7.03
N PRO A 76 -3.29 3.03 7.81
CA PRO A 76 -3.52 3.19 9.25
C PRO A 76 -4.97 3.57 9.54
N ALA A 77 -5.64 2.91 10.46
CA ALA A 77 -7.03 3.21 10.82
C ALA A 77 -7.28 3.06 12.32
N VAL A 78 -8.43 3.54 12.79
CA VAL A 78 -8.95 3.23 14.12
C VAL A 78 -10.26 2.47 13.94
N ILE A 79 -10.31 1.25 14.45
CA ILE A 79 -11.46 0.35 14.33
C ILE A 79 -11.84 -0.17 15.71
N ASN A 80 -13.10 0.03 16.10
CA ASN A 80 -13.61 -0.27 17.45
C ASN A 80 -12.75 0.39 18.53
N ASN A 81 -12.45 1.69 18.34
CA ASN A 81 -11.61 2.52 19.22
C ASN A 81 -10.18 1.98 19.45
N ARG A 82 -9.66 1.16 18.53
CA ARG A 82 -8.31 0.60 18.62
C ARG A 82 -7.53 0.83 17.33
N PRO A 83 -6.20 1.07 17.40
CA PRO A 83 -5.35 1.14 16.22
C PRO A 83 -5.44 -0.16 15.41
N ALA A 84 -5.67 -0.01 14.11
CA ALA A 84 -5.84 -1.09 13.16
C ALA A 84 -5.32 -0.65 11.79
N TYR A 85 -5.49 -1.52 10.80
CA TYR A 85 -5.16 -1.24 9.41
C TYR A 85 -6.29 -1.68 8.51
N LEU A 86 -6.66 -0.80 7.58
CA LEU A 86 -7.41 -1.22 6.39
C LEU A 86 -6.41 -1.80 5.40
N CYS A 87 -6.61 -3.04 5.00
CA CYS A 87 -5.62 -3.81 4.24
C CYS A 87 -6.14 -4.06 2.83
N TRP A 88 -5.34 -3.70 1.82
CA TRP A 88 -5.69 -3.86 0.41
C TRP A 88 -4.51 -4.42 -0.38
N LYS A 89 -4.78 -5.28 -1.35
CA LYS A 89 -3.78 -5.76 -2.30
C LYS A 89 -4.19 -5.53 -3.74
N MET A 90 -3.20 -5.39 -4.61
CA MET A 90 -3.41 -5.34 -6.06
C MET A 90 -4.25 -6.55 -6.53
N GLY A 91 -5.24 -6.27 -7.38
CA GLY A 91 -6.23 -7.26 -7.84
C GLY A 91 -7.52 -7.28 -7.02
N GLU A 92 -7.54 -6.72 -5.80
CA GLU A 92 -8.79 -6.49 -5.08
C GLU A 92 -9.52 -5.26 -5.67
N LYS A 93 -10.83 -5.44 -5.94
CA LYS A 93 -11.67 -4.37 -6.51
C LYS A 93 -11.83 -3.18 -5.55
N ASP A 94 -11.84 -3.46 -4.25
CA ASP A 94 -12.06 -2.49 -3.18
C ASP A 94 -11.37 -2.95 -1.88
N ILE A 95 -11.29 -2.06 -0.89
CA ILE A 95 -10.82 -2.35 0.46
C ILE A 95 -11.91 -3.15 1.19
N MET A 96 -11.71 -4.45 1.30
CA MET A 96 -12.70 -5.38 1.89
C MET A 96 -12.24 -5.98 3.22
N TYR A 97 -11.03 -5.66 3.66
CA TYR A 97 -10.42 -6.29 4.81
C TYR A 97 -9.71 -5.30 5.70
N TRP A 98 -9.65 -5.65 6.98
CA TRP A 98 -8.90 -4.95 8.00
C TRP A 98 -8.20 -5.95 8.92
N HIS A 99 -7.25 -5.50 9.72
CA HIS A 99 -6.67 -6.29 10.80
C HIS A 99 -6.15 -5.39 11.92
N TYR A 100 -6.01 -5.93 13.13
CA TYR A 100 -5.29 -5.23 14.19
C TYR A 100 -3.78 -5.26 13.94
N ALA A 101 -3.06 -4.34 14.59
CA ALA A 101 -1.62 -4.20 14.40
C ALA A 101 -0.85 -5.47 14.81
N GLU A 102 -1.29 -6.14 15.88
CA GLU A 102 -0.71 -7.37 16.41
C GLU A 102 -0.99 -8.62 15.55
N GLU A 103 -2.02 -8.58 14.70
CA GLU A 103 -2.46 -9.74 13.89
C GLU A 103 -1.74 -9.79 12.52
N GLY A 104 -1.37 -8.63 11.99
CA GLY A 104 -0.80 -8.47 10.65
C GLY A 104 -1.68 -9.04 9.51
N TYR A 105 -1.09 -9.20 8.33
CA TYR A 105 -1.80 -9.66 7.13
C TYR A 105 -2.48 -11.04 7.30
N ARG A 106 -1.95 -11.93 8.15
CA ARG A 106 -2.52 -13.28 8.38
C ARG A 106 -3.84 -13.24 9.14
N GLY A 107 -4.10 -12.18 9.89
CA GLY A 107 -5.34 -12.00 10.65
C GLY A 107 -6.37 -11.11 9.96
N ARG A 108 -6.31 -10.94 8.64
CA ARG A 108 -7.32 -10.15 7.89
C ARG A 108 -8.73 -10.63 8.17
N LYS A 109 -9.57 -9.70 8.59
CA LYS A 109 -11.02 -9.86 8.80
C LYS A 109 -11.74 -9.11 7.70
N ARG A 110 -12.84 -9.67 7.21
CA ARG A 110 -13.69 -8.96 6.25
C ARG A 110 -14.36 -7.79 6.97
N ILE A 111 -14.53 -6.69 6.25
CA ILE A 111 -15.40 -5.59 6.68
C ILE A 111 -16.84 -6.05 6.47
N THR A 112 -17.64 -5.98 7.53
CA THR A 112 -19.03 -6.44 7.55
C THR A 112 -20.02 -5.28 7.71
N GLY A 113 -19.53 -4.13 8.19
CA GLY A 113 -20.37 -2.99 8.56
C GLY A 113 -20.76 -2.99 10.03
N GLU A 114 -20.39 -4.04 10.77
CA GLU A 114 -20.49 -4.10 12.24
C GLU A 114 -19.33 -3.35 12.92
N GLU A 115 -18.27 -3.04 12.18
CA GLU A 115 -17.09 -2.39 12.70
C GLU A 115 -17.25 -0.86 12.79
N GLU A 116 -16.90 -0.29 13.94
CA GLU A 116 -16.83 1.15 14.14
C GLU A 116 -15.50 1.68 13.59
N ILE A 117 -15.49 2.07 12.31
CA ILE A 117 -14.33 2.69 11.66
C ILE A 117 -14.40 4.20 11.91
N LEU A 118 -13.42 4.74 12.63
CA LEU A 118 -13.35 6.17 12.94
C LEU A 118 -13.29 6.98 11.64
N SER A 119 -14.31 7.80 11.40
CA SER A 119 -14.29 8.76 10.32
C SER A 119 -13.59 10.04 10.75
N LEU A 120 -12.76 10.59 9.86
CA LEU A 120 -12.11 11.90 10.06
C LEU A 120 -12.88 13.05 9.39
N THR A 121 -14.19 12.88 9.18
CA THR A 121 -15.05 13.91 8.58
C THR A 121 -15.15 15.15 9.46
#